data_AF-A0A7S2R9Z8-F1
#
_entry.id   AF-A0A7S2R9Z8-F1
#
_cell.length_a   1.000
_cell.length_b   1.000
_cell.length_c   1.000
_cell.angle_alpha   90.00
_cell.angle_beta   90.00
_cell.angle_gamma   90.00
#
_symmetry.space_group_name_H-M   'P 1'
#
loop_
_entity.id
_entity.type
_entity.pdbx_description
1 polymer ?
#
loop_
_entity_poly.entity_id
_entity_poly.type
_entity_poly.pdbx_seq_one_letter_code
_entity_poly.pdbx_strand_id
1 'polypeptide(L)'
;GRASGVKNVAPFINELASRKPQLVMANINMILPHLDSEPHYFRSAIVTALGQIIGQTNRKEDDSDESKDDPSVSEFQTEEKEPNRVQIQSKTRDNLLDILLERAHDTSSFTRSTVLKTWAGLVQDGLLPLNRLMPVTAIAIDRLKDKAVIVRRSSMQLLTLLLENNPF
;
A
#
# COMPACT_ATOMS: atom_id res chain seq x y z
N GLY A 1 -21.42 -11.93 18.93
CA GLY A 1 -20.22 -12.71 19.28
C GLY A 1 -18.98 -12.03 18.73
N ARG A 2 -17.90 -11.94 19.51
CA ARG A 2 -16.65 -11.18 19.21
C ARG A 2 -16.08 -11.43 17.79
N ALA A 3 -16.26 -12.63 17.23
CA ALA A 3 -15.83 -13.00 15.89
C ALA A 3 -16.58 -12.29 14.72
N SER A 4 -17.79 -11.76 14.95
CA SER A 4 -18.56 -11.06 13.90
C SER A 4 -18.20 -9.57 13.79
N GLY A 5 -17.71 -8.96 14.87
CA GLY A 5 -17.31 -7.55 14.87
C GLY A 5 -16.07 -7.32 14.00
N VAL A 6 -15.04 -8.13 14.19
CA VAL A 6 -13.74 -8.00 13.47
C VAL A 6 -13.90 -8.22 11.96
N LYS A 7 -14.83 -9.07 11.52
CA LYS A 7 -15.15 -9.28 10.10
C LYS A 7 -15.61 -8.01 9.38
N ASN A 8 -16.27 -7.09 10.10
CA ASN A 8 -16.76 -5.84 9.54
C ASN A 8 -15.73 -4.71 9.68
N VAL A 9 -14.79 -4.82 10.63
CA VAL A 9 -13.73 -3.82 10.82
C VAL A 9 -12.68 -3.89 9.71
N ALA A 10 -12.33 -5.10 9.24
CA ALA A 10 -11.31 -5.27 8.21
C ALA A 10 -11.64 -4.52 6.89
N PRO A 11 -12.85 -4.67 6.28
CA PRO A 11 -13.24 -3.88 5.11
C PRO A 11 -13.30 -2.38 5.39
N PHE A 12 -13.77 -1.98 6.59
CA PHE A 12 -13.82 -0.58 6.99
C PHE A 12 -12.43 0.08 7.02
N ILE A 13 -11.41 -0.60 7.56
CA ILE A 13 -10.03 -0.07 7.59
C ILE A 13 -9.49 0.11 6.17
N ASN A 14 -9.73 -0.84 5.26
CA ASN A 14 -9.32 -0.71 3.86
C ASN A 14 -10.02 0.46 3.17
N GLU A 15 -11.33 0.62 3.38
CA GLU A 15 -12.10 1.72 2.78
C GLU A 15 -11.64 3.08 3.34
N LEU A 16 -11.39 3.14 4.65
CA LEU A 16 -10.90 4.34 5.31
C LEU A 16 -9.49 4.69 4.83
N ALA A 17 -8.59 3.72 4.66
CA ALA A 17 -7.25 3.93 4.12
C ALA A 17 -7.26 4.35 2.65
N SER A 18 -8.21 3.85 1.86
CA SER A 18 -8.37 4.24 0.46
C SER A 18 -8.93 5.65 0.29
N ARG A 19 -9.85 6.11 1.15
CA ARG A 19 -10.54 7.40 0.98
C ARG A 19 -9.99 8.52 1.85
N LYS A 20 -9.55 8.20 3.06
CA LYS A 20 -9.08 9.15 4.09
C LYS A 20 -7.85 8.60 4.83
N PRO A 21 -6.74 8.31 4.12
CA PRO A 21 -5.52 7.76 4.73
C PRO A 21 -4.99 8.56 5.93
N GLN A 22 -5.24 9.88 5.99
CA GLN A 22 -4.86 10.77 7.09
C GLN A 22 -5.46 10.32 8.44
N LEU A 23 -6.69 9.83 8.43
CA LEU A 23 -7.37 9.37 9.65
C LEU A 23 -6.76 8.07 10.15
N VAL A 24 -6.38 7.18 9.23
CA VAL A 24 -5.70 5.92 9.56
C VAL A 24 -4.30 6.22 10.09
N MET A 25 -3.59 7.14 9.44
CA MET A 25 -2.23 7.53 9.81
C MET A 25 -2.16 8.22 11.18
N ALA A 26 -3.11 9.11 11.49
CA ALA A 26 -3.21 9.76 12.80
C ALA A 26 -3.40 8.76 13.96
N ASN A 27 -3.95 7.59 13.65
CA ASN A 27 -4.27 6.53 14.62
C ASN A 27 -3.42 5.27 14.42
N ILE A 28 -2.32 5.35 13.67
CA ILE A 28 -1.54 4.19 13.22
C ILE A 28 -1.04 3.34 14.39
N ASN A 29 -0.69 3.96 15.52
CA ASN A 29 -0.21 3.28 16.72
C ASN A 29 -1.27 2.38 17.39
N MET A 30 -2.56 2.63 17.15
CA MET A 30 -3.63 1.74 17.61
C MET A 30 -3.87 0.58 16.65
N ILE A 31 -3.47 0.72 15.38
CA ILE A 31 -3.71 -0.28 14.33
C ILE A 31 -2.57 -1.29 14.29
N LEU A 32 -1.31 -0.84 14.38
CA LEU A 32 -0.14 -1.73 14.27
C LEU A 32 -0.12 -2.91 15.24
N PRO A 33 -0.53 -2.81 16.52
CA PRO A 33 -0.59 -3.95 17.41
C PRO A 33 -1.50 -5.09 16.92
N HIS A 34 -2.44 -4.79 16.02
CA HIS A 34 -3.33 -5.80 15.45
C HIS A 34 -2.72 -6.57 14.28
N LEU A 35 -1.49 -6.24 13.85
CA LEU A 35 -0.71 -7.11 12.97
C LEU A 35 -0.39 -8.46 13.61
N ASP A 36 -0.47 -8.58 14.93
CA ASP A 36 -0.31 -9.85 15.66
C ASP A 36 -1.65 -10.47 16.07
N SER A 37 -2.75 -9.99 15.50
CA SER A 37 -4.08 -10.54 15.79
C SER A 37 -4.23 -11.99 15.27
N GLU A 38 -5.04 -12.77 15.98
CA GLU A 38 -5.35 -14.17 15.63
C GLU A 38 -5.99 -14.31 14.23
N PRO A 39 -6.96 -13.47 13.82
CA PRO A 39 -7.59 -13.64 12.52
C PRO A 39 -6.74 -13.05 11.38
N HIS A 40 -6.19 -13.93 10.53
CA HIS A 40 -5.35 -13.53 9.40
C HIS A 40 -5.97 -12.50 8.46
N TYR A 41 -7.29 -12.50 8.30
CA TYR A 41 -7.99 -11.54 7.42
C TYR A 41 -7.88 -10.10 7.95
N PHE A 42 -7.75 -9.92 9.27
CA PHE A 42 -7.56 -8.59 9.85
C PHE A 42 -6.12 -8.11 9.63
N ARG A 43 -5.13 -8.99 9.84
CA ARG A 43 -3.73 -8.73 9.48
C ARG A 43 -3.58 -8.37 8.00
N SER A 44 -4.22 -9.13 7.11
CA SER A 44 -4.24 -8.86 5.67
C SER A 44 -4.87 -7.50 5.33
N ALA A 45 -5.95 -7.10 6.01
CA ALA A 45 -6.54 -5.78 5.82
C ALA A 45 -5.58 -4.67 6.26
N ILE A 46 -4.92 -4.82 7.41
CA ILE A 46 -3.92 -3.84 7.85
C ILE A 46 -2.78 -3.73 6.83
N VAL A 47 -2.23 -4.85 6.34
CA VAL A 47 -1.22 -4.87 5.26
C VAL A 47 -1.71 -4.10 4.03
N THR A 48 -2.96 -4.33 3.61
CA THR A 48 -3.55 -3.62 2.46
C THR A 48 -3.64 -2.12 2.72
N ALA A 49 -4.14 -1.72 3.89
CA ALA A 49 -4.24 -0.33 4.30
C ALA A 49 -2.87 0.37 4.36
N LEU A 50 -1.82 -0.30 4.86
CA LEU A 50 -0.46 0.23 4.85
C LEU A 50 0.01 0.52 3.43
N GLY A 51 -0.22 -0.41 2.50
CA GLY A 51 0.09 -0.21 1.08
C GLY A 51 -0.62 1.00 0.49
N GLN A 52 -1.92 1.17 0.78
CA GLN A 52 -2.70 2.30 0.31
C GLN A 52 -2.20 3.64 0.87
N ILE A 53 -1.78 3.70 2.13
CA ILE A 53 -1.23 4.90 2.76
C ILE A 53 0.13 5.25 2.13
N ILE A 54 1.00 4.26 1.94
CA ILE A 54 2.30 4.45 1.27
C ILE A 54 2.09 4.96 -0.15
N GLY A 55 1.14 4.37 -0.89
CA GLY A 55 0.87 4.72 -2.28
C GLY A 55 0.37 6.17 -2.45
N GLN A 56 -0.42 6.66 -1.49
CA GLN A 56 -0.98 8.01 -1.53
C GLN A 56 0.00 9.11 -1.10
N THR A 57 1.20 8.76 -0.62
CA THR A 57 2.20 9.74 -0.16
C THR A 57 2.95 10.42 -1.31
N ASN A 58 3.11 9.71 -2.43
CA ASN A 58 4.07 10.07 -3.49
C ASN A 58 3.42 10.44 -4.83
N ARG A 59 2.08 10.51 -4.91
CA ARG A 59 1.39 10.89 -6.13
C ARG A 59 1.62 12.38 -6.39
N LYS A 60 2.72 12.71 -7.07
CA LYS A 60 3.05 14.05 -7.57
C LYS A 60 1.98 14.46 -8.58
N GLU A 61 1.68 15.75 -8.61
CA GLU A 61 0.99 16.41 -9.72
C GLU A 61 1.85 16.26 -10.98
N ASP A 62 1.48 15.34 -11.86
CA ASP A 62 1.74 15.51 -13.29
C ASP A 62 0.50 16.21 -13.89
N ASP A 63 0.44 17.54 -13.71
CA ASP A 63 -0.16 18.48 -14.70
C ASP A 63 -0.08 19.96 -14.22
N SER A 64 1.14 20.45 -13.95
CA SER A 64 1.37 21.90 -13.93
C SER A 64 2.69 22.24 -14.59
N ASP A 65 2.70 22.24 -15.92
CA ASP A 65 3.09 23.41 -16.74
C ASP A 65 3.19 23.01 -18.23
N GLU A 66 2.22 23.43 -19.03
CA GLU A 66 2.50 24.06 -20.32
C GLU A 66 1.39 25.08 -20.65
N SER A 67 1.71 26.34 -20.38
CA SER A 67 0.94 27.53 -20.74
C SER A 67 0.80 27.71 -22.27
N LYS A 68 -0.39 28.13 -22.76
CA LYS A 68 -0.59 29.37 -23.55
C LYS A 68 -2.05 29.59 -24.00
N ASP A 69 -2.59 30.72 -23.55
CA ASP A 69 -3.48 31.68 -24.24
C ASP A 69 -4.86 31.26 -24.80
N ASP A 70 -5.92 31.46 -24.00
CA ASP A 70 -7.22 31.93 -24.52
C ASP A 70 -8.02 32.73 -23.45
N PRO A 71 -8.32 34.03 -23.63
CA PRO A 71 -9.08 34.83 -22.66
C PRO A 71 -10.55 34.98 -23.07
N SER A 72 -11.35 33.94 -22.87
CA SER A 72 -12.81 34.04 -22.64
C SER A 72 -13.28 32.64 -22.21
N VAL A 73 -13.84 32.42 -21.03
CA VAL A 73 -15.19 32.79 -20.59
C VAL A 73 -15.24 32.65 -19.06
N SER A 74 -15.85 33.63 -18.40
CA SER A 74 -16.14 33.63 -16.96
C SER A 74 -17.31 32.70 -16.64
N GLU A 75 -17.10 31.61 -15.89
CA GLU A 75 -18.19 30.87 -15.25
C GLU A 75 -17.72 30.16 -13.96
N PHE A 76 -18.23 30.68 -12.83
CA PHE A 76 -18.51 30.02 -11.55
C PHE A 76 -17.43 29.12 -10.89
N GLN A 77 -16.58 29.72 -10.05
CA GLN A 77 -15.68 29.00 -9.13
C GLN A 77 -16.47 28.45 -7.93
N THR A 78 -16.68 27.14 -7.89
CA THR A 78 -16.87 26.41 -6.63
C THR A 78 -15.50 25.86 -6.24
N GLU A 79 -14.86 26.48 -5.25
CA GLU A 79 -13.62 25.97 -4.66
C GLU A 79 -13.90 24.67 -3.90
N GLU A 80 -14.00 23.55 -4.62
CA GLU A 80 -13.84 22.23 -4.01
C GLU A 80 -12.36 22.05 -3.69
N LYS A 81 -11.97 22.36 -2.44
CA LYS A 81 -10.63 22.03 -1.92
C LYS A 81 -10.38 20.53 -2.10
N GLU A 82 -9.51 20.20 -3.03
CA GLU A 82 -8.88 18.87 -3.20
C GLU A 82 -8.58 18.25 -1.82
N PRO A 83 -8.98 16.98 -1.57
CA PRO A 83 -8.94 16.43 -0.23
C PRO A 83 -7.50 16.12 0.20
N ASN A 84 -6.92 17.05 0.96
CA ASN A 84 -6.00 16.82 2.08
C ASN A 84 -5.05 15.61 1.91
N ARG A 85 -4.06 15.72 1.00
CA ARG A 85 -3.01 14.70 0.78
C ARG A 85 -2.27 14.39 2.08
N VAL A 86 -1.96 13.10 2.29
CA VAL A 86 -1.15 12.68 3.44
C VAL A 86 0.32 12.88 3.13
N GLN A 87 0.94 13.86 3.78
CA GLN A 87 2.39 13.94 3.87
C GLN A 87 2.85 13.10 5.07
N ILE A 88 3.33 11.88 4.82
CA ILE A 88 4.07 11.13 5.85
C ILE A 88 5.56 11.45 5.77
N GLN A 89 6.18 11.57 6.93
CA GLN A 89 7.64 11.74 7.04
C GLN A 89 8.36 10.53 6.41
N SER A 90 9.48 10.74 5.72
CA SER A 90 10.22 9.66 5.04
C SER A 90 10.57 8.52 6.00
N LYS A 91 10.98 8.83 7.22
CA LYS A 91 11.29 7.81 8.24
C LYS A 91 10.08 6.94 8.56
N THR A 92 8.89 7.54 8.67
CA THR A 92 7.66 6.80 8.91
C THR A 92 7.29 5.93 7.72
N ARG A 93 7.43 6.44 6.49
CA ARG A 93 7.25 5.65 5.26
C ARG A 93 8.18 4.44 5.23
N ASP A 94 9.45 4.64 5.57
CA ASP A 94 10.44 3.56 5.61
C ASP A 94 10.09 2.50 6.67
N ASN A 95 9.64 2.92 7.86
CA ASN A 95 9.15 2.00 8.88
C ASN A 95 7.96 1.16 8.40
N LEU A 96 7.00 1.77 7.68
CA LEU A 96 5.85 1.03 7.13
C LEU A 96 6.28 0.00 6.08
N LEU A 97 7.28 0.35 5.26
CA LEU A 97 7.86 -0.57 4.29
C LEU A 97 8.61 -1.73 4.97
N ASP A 98 9.32 -1.45 6.06
CA ASP A 98 9.99 -2.49 6.86
C ASP A 98 8.97 -3.46 7.46
N ILE A 99 7.83 -2.95 7.95
CA ILE A 99 6.72 -3.80 8.41
C ILE A 99 6.21 -4.70 7.28
N LEU A 100 6.04 -4.18 6.05
CA LEU A 100 5.63 -5.01 4.90
C LEU A 100 6.65 -6.10 4.57
N LEU A 101 7.97 -5.81 4.66
CA LEU A 101 9.01 -6.83 4.46
C LEU A 101 8.91 -7.93 5.53
N GLU A 102 8.72 -7.55 6.79
CA GLU A 102 8.59 -8.51 7.89
C GLU A 102 7.35 -9.40 7.72
N ARG A 103 6.21 -8.81 7.34
CA ARG A 103 4.94 -9.54 7.14
C ARG A 103 4.96 -10.51 5.95
N ALA A 104 5.96 -10.46 5.07
CA ALA A 104 6.15 -11.51 4.04
C ALA A 104 6.43 -12.90 4.65
N HIS A 105 6.76 -12.96 5.94
CA HIS A 105 7.00 -14.19 6.72
C HIS A 105 5.85 -14.54 7.67
N ASP A 106 4.67 -13.92 7.50
CA ASP A 106 3.50 -14.19 8.33
C ASP A 106 3.11 -15.68 8.34
N THR A 107 2.65 -16.17 9.49
CA THR A 107 2.18 -17.56 9.68
C THR A 107 1.09 -17.98 8.68
N SER A 108 0.25 -17.05 8.23
CA SER A 108 -0.83 -17.28 7.27
C SER A 108 -0.35 -17.08 5.84
N SER A 109 -0.58 -18.09 5.00
CA SER A 109 -0.36 -17.97 3.55
C SER A 109 -1.19 -16.86 2.90
N PHE A 110 -2.38 -16.56 3.44
CA PHE A 110 -3.23 -15.48 2.93
C PHE A 110 -2.59 -14.11 3.17
N THR A 111 -2.06 -13.88 4.38
CA THR A 111 -1.39 -12.61 4.71
C THR A 111 -0.10 -12.45 3.90
N ARG A 112 0.71 -13.51 3.76
CA ARG A 112 1.90 -13.48 2.90
C ARG A 112 1.56 -13.17 1.44
N SER A 113 0.50 -13.78 0.89
CA SER A 113 0.03 -13.48 -0.47
C SER A 113 -0.46 -12.03 -0.57
N THR A 114 -1.17 -11.51 0.43
CA THR A 114 -1.59 -10.09 0.47
C THR A 114 -0.38 -9.16 0.45
N VAL A 115 0.66 -9.43 1.26
CA VAL A 115 1.90 -8.63 1.27
C VAL A 115 2.54 -8.57 -0.12
N LEU A 116 2.69 -9.71 -0.79
CA LEU A 116 3.26 -9.76 -2.15
C LEU A 116 2.41 -8.98 -3.17
N LYS A 117 1.08 -9.05 -3.06
CA LYS A 117 0.17 -8.25 -3.90
C LYS A 117 0.27 -6.75 -3.59
N THR A 118 0.45 -6.38 -2.33
CA THR A 118 0.66 -4.99 -1.92
C THR A 118 1.95 -4.44 -2.51
N TRP A 119 3.05 -5.19 -2.46
CA TRP A 119 4.29 -4.83 -3.16
C TRP A 119 4.11 -4.71 -4.66
N ALA A 120 3.36 -5.64 -5.27
CA ALA A 120 3.07 -5.60 -6.70
C ALA A 120 2.35 -4.31 -7.10
N GLY A 121 1.35 -3.88 -6.32
CA GLY A 121 0.68 -2.59 -6.54
C GLY A 121 1.65 -1.40 -6.45
N LEU A 122 2.50 -1.36 -5.42
CA LEU A 122 3.49 -0.29 -5.28
C LEU A 122 4.50 -0.23 -6.43
N VAL A 123 4.89 -1.39 -6.98
CA VAL A 123 5.77 -1.46 -8.16
C VAL A 123 5.04 -0.98 -9.41
N GLN A 124 3.81 -1.45 -9.62
CA GLN A 124 2.99 -1.06 -10.77
C GLN A 124 2.72 0.44 -10.81
N ASP A 125 2.54 1.07 -9.65
CA ASP A 125 2.33 2.52 -9.53
C ASP A 125 3.64 3.33 -9.60
N GLY A 126 4.81 2.69 -9.75
CA GLY A 126 6.11 3.36 -9.79
C GLY A 126 6.54 3.96 -8.43
N LEU A 127 5.95 3.49 -7.33
CA LEU A 127 6.10 4.08 -5.99
C LEU A 127 7.15 3.36 -5.13
N LEU A 128 7.79 2.32 -5.66
CA LEU A 128 8.82 1.56 -4.96
C LEU A 128 10.14 2.38 -4.90
N PRO A 129 10.64 2.72 -3.70
CA PRO A 129 11.94 3.39 -3.58
C PRO A 129 13.10 2.49 -4.07
N LEU A 130 14.09 3.08 -4.74
CA LEU A 130 15.24 2.34 -5.29
C LEU A 130 15.99 1.51 -4.23
N ASN A 131 16.15 2.03 -3.02
CA ASN A 131 16.79 1.30 -1.91
C ASN A 131 15.99 0.09 -1.42
N ARG A 132 14.72 -0.04 -1.83
CA ARG A 132 13.84 -1.18 -1.51
C ARG A 132 13.74 -2.19 -2.64
N LEU A 133 14.22 -1.89 -3.85
CA LEU A 133 14.17 -2.80 -4.99
C LEU A 133 14.82 -4.16 -4.66
N MET A 134 16.06 -4.15 -4.20
CA MET A 134 16.78 -5.39 -3.88
C MET A 134 16.16 -6.19 -2.72
N PRO A 135 15.80 -5.59 -1.57
CA PRO A 135 15.07 -6.30 -0.51
C PRO A 135 13.76 -6.94 -0.98
N VAL A 136 12.93 -6.22 -1.76
CA VAL A 136 11.64 -6.72 -2.24
C VAL A 136 11.84 -7.86 -3.24
N THR A 137 12.79 -7.73 -4.18
CA THR A 137 13.16 -8.80 -5.11
C THR A 137 13.64 -10.05 -4.37
N ALA A 138 14.50 -9.89 -3.35
CA ALA A 138 14.98 -11.02 -2.56
C ALA A 138 13.85 -11.78 -1.87
N ILE A 139 12.88 -11.07 -1.27
CA ILE A 139 11.69 -11.67 -0.67
C ILE A 139 10.84 -12.38 -1.73
N ALA A 140 10.62 -11.76 -2.89
CA ALA A 140 9.82 -12.34 -3.96
C ALA A 140 10.46 -13.63 -4.51
N ILE A 141 11.79 -13.69 -4.61
CA ILE A 141 12.53 -14.91 -4.98
C ILE A 141 12.37 -15.99 -3.90
N ASP A 142 12.56 -15.64 -2.63
CA ASP A 142 12.43 -16.58 -1.52
C ASP A 142 11.02 -17.20 -1.46
N ARG A 143 9.98 -16.37 -1.65
CA ARG A 143 8.58 -16.79 -1.64
C ARG A 143 8.16 -17.64 -2.86
N LEU A 144 9.00 -17.80 -3.89
CA LEU A 144 8.76 -18.81 -4.95
C LEU A 144 8.79 -20.24 -4.41
N LYS A 145 9.46 -20.47 -3.28
CA LYS A 145 9.57 -21.79 -2.63
C LYS A 145 8.47 -22.04 -1.61
N ASP A 146 7.47 -21.15 -1.52
CA ASP A 146 6.41 -21.28 -0.53
C ASP A 146 5.57 -22.55 -0.73
N LYS A 147 5.19 -23.20 0.38
CA LYS A 147 4.30 -24.37 0.35
C LYS A 147 2.94 -24.04 -0.28
N ALA A 148 2.42 -22.84 -0.02
CA ALA A 148 1.12 -22.42 -0.51
C ALA A 148 1.20 -21.88 -1.94
N VAL A 149 0.42 -22.48 -2.86
CA VAL A 149 0.36 -22.09 -4.28
C VAL A 149 -0.02 -20.63 -4.46
N ILE A 150 -0.92 -20.09 -3.62
CA ILE A 150 -1.35 -18.69 -3.70
C ILE A 150 -0.19 -17.71 -3.48
N VAL A 151 0.77 -18.06 -2.61
CA VAL A 151 1.94 -17.22 -2.33
C VAL A 151 2.90 -17.29 -3.51
N ARG A 152 3.19 -18.51 -4.00
CA ARG A 152 4.04 -18.70 -5.19
C ARG A 152 3.52 -17.94 -6.41
N ARG A 153 2.20 -17.96 -6.64
CA ARG A 153 1.56 -17.19 -7.72
C ARG A 153 1.77 -15.69 -7.56
N SER A 154 1.49 -15.14 -6.38
CA SER A 154 1.71 -13.71 -6.10
C SER A 154 3.19 -13.32 -6.20
N SER A 155 4.11 -14.22 -5.84
CA SER A 155 5.55 -14.02 -6.00
C SER A 155 5.96 -13.91 -7.45
N MET A 156 5.48 -14.81 -8.31
CA MET A 156 5.75 -14.75 -9.75
C MET A 156 5.23 -13.45 -10.35
N GLN A 157 4.01 -13.03 -9.98
CA GLN A 157 3.44 -11.77 -10.44
C GLN A 157 4.29 -10.55 -10.02
N LEU A 158 4.75 -10.52 -8.76
CA LEU A 158 5.62 -9.46 -8.27
C LEU A 158 6.96 -9.43 -9.02
N LEU A 159 7.59 -10.59 -9.25
CA LEU A 159 8.85 -10.66 -10.01
C LEU A 159 8.68 -10.22 -11.46
N THR A 160 7.59 -10.59 -12.11
CA THR A 160 7.27 -10.10 -13.46
C THR A 160 7.20 -8.57 -13.47
N LEU A 161 6.45 -7.96 -12.55
CA LEU A 161 6.33 -6.51 -12.47
C LEU A 161 7.66 -5.81 -12.15
N LEU A 162 8.49 -6.41 -11.28
CA LEU A 162 9.82 -5.87 -10.97
C LEU A 162 10.77 -5.89 -12.17
N LEU A 163 10.65 -6.90 -13.05
CA LEU A 163 11.43 -6.98 -14.29
C LEU A 163 10.90 -6.00 -15.35
N GLU A 164 9.58 -5.89 -15.49
CA GLU A 164 8.92 -4.99 -16.44
C GLU A 164 9.14 -3.50 -16.10
N ASN A 165 9.22 -3.17 -14.80
CA ASN A 165 9.41 -1.81 -14.29
C ASN A 165 10.82 -1.59 -13.73
N ASN A 166 11.81 -2.32 -14.24
CA ASN A 166 13.19 -2.19 -13.76
C ASN A 166 13.76 -0.81 -14.13
N PRO A 167 14.28 -0.03 -13.16
CA PRO A 167 14.82 1.31 -13.41
C PRO A 167 16.24 1.33 -14.04
N PHE A 168 16.79 0.16 -14.42
CA PHE A 168 18.13 -0.01 -14.99
C PHE A 168 18.07 -0.82 -16.28
#